data_AF-A0AAX3VH48-F1
#
_entry.id   AF-A0AAX3VH48-F1
#
_cell.length_a   1.000
_cell.length_b   1.000
_cell.length_c   1.000
_cell.angle_alpha   90.00
_cell.angle_beta   90.00
_cell.angle_gamma   90.00
#
_symmetry.space_group_name_H-M   'P 1'
#
loop_
_entity.id
_entity.type
_entity.pdbx_description
1 polymer ?
#
loop_
_entity_poly.entity_id
_entity_poly.type
_entity_poly.pdbx_seq_one_letter_code
_entity_poly.pdbx_strand_id
1 'polypeptide(L)'
;MDLNDQLTPNEHGDLRDRVVGGVKRLRAARARRSRIVAGAAASALVAVVVAGVAFAALRPDDRILTPVETSTPTPTPTPTPSPTPTAEPSPTQTATPDAEPQLSAPTMAFRGDCTQVFDASALSSAVGVELGPATDLSTPEVRTLGGLDCSWESSTFESVQVSALPADVVPASVVSTYSDTVCEGFRYDSEGCRRAVSDGDTWMLVTVSGVFGNADGVSNDVVTARLDAVAPLFMSALENAGRPMPAARTSSWWSPMTCDELRERVSVADILGTTDFVEGYPSAFGTDVHIEIARDAGLGTVCRWYAPNSARLDAVIVTIYPGGAWEWNRLAAGDGRRDVPVPVDVAGATEAVRGVGAIRPDSSYLLATDGVNVVEIMEAPDVVDAAERVLSAMRDAAG
;
A
#
# COMPACT_ATOMS: atom_id res chain seq x y z
N MET A 1 -24.41 -20.13 -36.23
CA MET A 1 -25.85 -19.85 -36.16
C MET A 1 -26.01 -18.93 -34.98
N ASP A 2 -26.21 -17.65 -35.27
CA ASP A 2 -26.01 -16.53 -34.35
C ASP A 2 -27.22 -16.43 -33.39
N LEU A 3 -26.97 -16.33 -32.08
CA LEU A 3 -28.02 -16.32 -31.04
C LEU A 3 -28.75 -14.97 -30.96
N ASN A 4 -28.36 -13.99 -31.79
CA ASN A 4 -28.80 -12.61 -31.69
C ASN A 4 -29.98 -12.23 -32.61
N ASP A 5 -30.49 -13.17 -33.40
CA ASP A 5 -31.53 -12.92 -34.42
C ASP A 5 -32.97 -13.21 -33.98
N GLN A 6 -33.23 -13.43 -32.68
CA GLN A 6 -34.58 -13.82 -32.20
C GLN A 6 -35.17 -12.96 -31.08
N LEU A 7 -34.75 -11.71 -30.92
CA LEU A 7 -35.40 -10.80 -29.97
C LEU A 7 -35.98 -9.58 -30.68
N THR A 8 -37.28 -9.39 -30.53
CA THR A 8 -37.98 -8.21 -31.05
C THR A 8 -37.57 -6.96 -30.27
N PRO A 9 -37.66 -5.75 -30.85
CA PRO A 9 -37.27 -4.50 -30.16
C PRO A 9 -37.98 -4.28 -28.81
N ASN A 10 -39.18 -4.83 -28.64
CA ASN A 10 -39.95 -4.73 -27.39
C ASN A 10 -39.42 -5.67 -26.31
N GLU A 11 -38.85 -6.82 -26.68
CA GLU A 11 -38.23 -7.78 -25.75
C GLU A 11 -36.88 -7.27 -25.24
N HIS A 12 -36.13 -6.54 -26.08
CA HIS A 12 -34.95 -5.78 -25.63
C HIS A 12 -35.31 -4.70 -24.61
N GLY A 13 -36.46 -4.03 -24.78
CA GLY A 13 -36.97 -3.04 -23.82
C GLY A 13 -37.32 -3.65 -22.46
N ASP A 14 -38.07 -4.75 -22.44
CA ASP A 14 -38.50 -5.42 -21.20
C ASP A 14 -37.30 -6.06 -20.45
N LEU A 15 -36.32 -6.60 -21.18
CA LEU A 15 -35.07 -7.09 -20.58
C LEU A 15 -34.27 -5.96 -19.93
N ARG A 16 -34.17 -4.80 -20.59
CA ARG A 16 -33.45 -3.63 -20.06
C ARG A 16 -34.15 -3.08 -18.81
N ASP A 17 -35.48 -3.01 -18.81
CA ASP A 17 -36.25 -2.54 -17.66
C ASP A 17 -36.21 -3.52 -16.48
N ARG A 18 -36.16 -4.83 -16.73
CA ARG A 18 -35.96 -5.84 -15.68
C ARG A 18 -34.55 -5.78 -15.07
N VAL A 19 -33.52 -5.59 -15.88
CA VAL A 19 -32.13 -5.42 -15.40
C VAL A 19 -31.99 -4.13 -14.61
N VAL A 20 -32.48 -3.00 -15.13
CA VAL A 20 -32.43 -1.70 -14.43
C VAL A 20 -33.28 -1.72 -13.15
N GLY A 21 -34.45 -2.37 -13.20
CA GLY A 21 -35.30 -2.58 -12.03
C GLY A 21 -34.70 -3.53 -10.98
N GLY A 22 -33.89 -4.50 -11.39
CA GLY A 22 -33.12 -5.40 -10.51
C GLY A 22 -31.97 -4.66 -9.82
N VAL A 23 -31.19 -3.88 -10.58
CA VAL A 23 -30.07 -3.08 -10.07
C VAL A 23 -30.55 -2.02 -9.07
N LYS A 24 -31.70 -1.37 -9.32
CA LYS A 24 -32.30 -0.42 -8.37
C LYS A 24 -32.75 -1.10 -7.07
N ARG A 25 -33.29 -2.33 -7.13
CA ARG A 25 -33.71 -3.10 -5.95
C ARG A 25 -32.52 -3.59 -5.12
N LEU A 26 -31.43 -4.01 -5.75
CA LEU A 26 -30.19 -4.39 -5.05
C LEU A 26 -29.53 -3.19 -4.34
N ARG A 27 -29.49 -2.02 -4.98
CA ARG A 27 -29.00 -0.77 -4.34
C ARG A 27 -29.84 -0.35 -3.14
N ALA A 28 -31.17 -0.46 -3.23
CA ALA A 28 -32.08 -0.14 -2.12
C ALA A 28 -31.93 -1.12 -0.94
N ALA A 29 -31.69 -2.40 -1.21
CA ALA A 29 -31.44 -3.41 -0.18
C ALA A 29 -30.09 -3.18 0.54
N ARG A 30 -29.02 -2.82 -0.20
CA ARG A 30 -27.70 -2.49 0.36
C ARG A 30 -27.74 -1.21 1.20
N ALA A 31 -28.48 -0.19 0.76
CA ALA A 31 -28.69 1.04 1.54
C ALA A 31 -29.45 0.80 2.86
N ARG A 32 -30.43 -0.12 2.90
CA ARG A 32 -31.11 -0.49 4.16
C ARG A 32 -30.23 -1.29 5.12
N ARG A 33 -29.39 -2.21 4.63
CA ARG A 33 -28.45 -2.96 5.50
C ARG A 33 -27.38 -2.07 6.12
N SER A 34 -26.83 -1.11 5.37
CA SER A 34 -25.80 -0.18 5.90
C SER A 34 -26.31 0.71 7.05
N ARG A 35 -27.58 1.15 7.00
CA ARG A 35 -28.19 1.97 8.07
C ARG A 35 -28.45 1.18 9.36
N ILE A 36 -28.65 -0.13 9.29
CA ILE A 36 -28.89 -0.99 10.45
C ILE A 36 -27.57 -1.28 11.19
N VAL A 37 -26.45 -1.41 10.47
CA VAL A 37 -25.13 -1.66 11.06
C VAL A 37 -24.54 -0.39 11.69
N ALA A 38 -24.73 0.78 11.07
CA ALA A 38 -24.26 2.06 11.64
C ALA A 38 -24.99 2.46 12.95
N GLY A 39 -26.25 2.05 13.14
CA GLY A 39 -27.02 2.35 14.35
C GLY A 39 -26.59 1.55 15.59
N ALA A 40 -26.03 0.35 15.41
CA ALA A 40 -25.62 -0.53 16.50
C ALA A 40 -24.20 -0.20 17.03
N ALA A 41 -23.31 0.33 16.18
CA ALA A 41 -21.96 0.72 16.59
C ALA A 41 -21.92 2.02 17.44
N ALA A 42 -22.81 2.96 17.17
CA ALA A 42 -22.86 4.24 17.89
C ALA A 42 -23.39 4.13 19.33
N SER A 43 -24.20 3.10 19.63
CA SER A 43 -24.78 2.90 20.96
C SER A 43 -23.87 2.12 21.93
N ALA A 44 -22.91 1.35 21.43
CA ALA A 44 -21.92 0.64 22.25
C ALA A 44 -20.79 1.55 22.77
N LEU A 45 -20.41 2.60 22.02
CA LEU A 45 -19.31 3.51 22.40
C LEU A 45 -19.66 4.48 23.54
N VAL A 46 -20.95 4.83 23.72
CA VAL A 46 -21.38 5.76 24.79
C VAL A 46 -21.43 5.06 26.17
N ALA A 47 -21.58 3.73 26.22
CA ALA A 47 -21.60 2.99 27.47
C ALA A 47 -20.21 2.77 28.10
N VAL A 48 -19.13 2.76 27.30
CA VAL A 48 -17.77 2.53 27.79
C VAL A 48 -17.17 3.80 28.43
N VAL A 49 -17.56 4.99 27.98
CA VAL A 49 -17.03 6.26 28.51
C VAL A 49 -17.59 6.61 29.90
N VAL A 50 -18.77 6.09 30.28
CA VAL A 50 -19.37 6.35 31.60
C VAL A 50 -18.84 5.39 32.68
N ALA A 51 -18.28 4.24 32.32
CA ALA A 51 -17.70 3.29 33.28
C ALA A 51 -16.24 3.62 33.67
N GLY A 52 -15.51 4.40 32.87
CA GLY A 52 -14.09 4.74 33.10
C GLY A 52 -13.82 5.88 34.09
N VAL A 53 -14.84 6.66 34.47
CA VAL A 53 -14.67 7.85 35.33
C VAL A 53 -14.87 7.54 36.83
N ALA A 54 -15.21 6.31 37.19
CA ALA A 54 -15.49 5.93 38.58
C ALA A 54 -14.34 5.19 39.32
N PHE A 55 -13.16 5.02 38.71
CA PHE A 55 -12.06 4.22 39.29
C PHE A 55 -10.72 4.96 39.46
N ALA A 56 -10.76 6.27 39.69
CA ALA A 56 -9.57 7.10 39.96
C ALA A 56 -9.66 7.91 41.26
N ALA A 57 -10.53 7.52 42.19
CA ALA A 57 -10.57 8.09 43.53
C ALA A 57 -10.66 6.93 44.52
N LEU A 58 -9.52 6.56 45.12
CA LEU A 58 -9.35 5.92 46.42
C LEU A 58 -7.97 5.23 46.43
N ARG A 59 -6.96 5.88 47.04
CA ARG A 59 -6.18 5.30 48.15
C ARG A 59 -5.21 6.34 48.74
N PRO A 60 -4.86 6.18 50.03
CA PRO A 60 -4.50 7.27 50.93
C PRO A 60 -2.99 7.42 51.18
N ASP A 61 -2.68 8.51 51.86
CA ASP A 61 -1.39 9.01 52.35
C ASP A 61 -0.49 8.02 53.11
N ASP A 62 0.76 8.49 53.21
CA ASP A 62 1.71 8.35 54.33
C ASP A 62 2.74 7.21 54.29
N ARG A 63 4.01 7.57 54.01
CA ARG A 63 5.04 7.73 55.06
C ARG A 63 6.39 8.18 54.48
N ILE A 64 6.86 9.32 54.96
CA ILE A 64 8.23 9.82 54.84
C ILE A 64 9.15 8.94 55.70
N LEU A 65 10.18 8.36 55.10
CA LEU A 65 11.34 7.83 55.81
C LEU A 65 12.62 8.47 55.26
N THR A 66 13.27 9.22 56.16
CA THR A 66 14.58 9.87 56.04
C THR A 66 15.70 8.84 55.83
N PRO A 67 16.64 9.05 54.89
CA PRO A 67 17.91 8.34 54.92
C PRO A 67 18.91 9.05 55.85
N VAL A 68 19.49 8.27 56.76
CA VAL A 68 20.58 8.65 57.67
C VAL A 68 21.90 8.68 56.89
N GLU A 69 22.58 9.83 56.91
CA GLU A 69 23.96 9.94 56.43
C GLU A 69 24.91 9.14 57.33
N THR A 70 25.73 8.28 56.71
CA THR A 70 26.87 7.64 57.39
C THR A 70 28.14 8.06 56.67
N SER A 71 28.91 8.93 57.31
CA SER A 71 30.23 9.38 56.91
C SER A 71 31.27 8.29 57.16
N THR A 72 32.00 7.88 56.11
CA THR A 72 33.12 6.95 56.21
C THR A 72 34.42 7.70 55.90
N PRO A 73 35.50 7.54 56.70
CA PRO A 73 36.66 8.40 56.64
C PRO A 73 37.57 8.16 55.42
N THR A 74 38.12 9.27 54.96
CA THR A 74 39.07 9.46 53.86
C THR A 74 40.41 8.73 54.10
N PRO A 75 40.88 7.85 53.19
CA PRO A 75 42.26 7.41 53.20
C PRO A 75 43.21 8.46 52.61
N THR A 76 44.34 8.62 53.29
CA THR A 76 45.48 9.50 52.98
C THR A 76 46.11 9.17 51.61
N PRO A 77 46.34 10.16 50.73
CA PRO A 77 47.10 9.93 49.51
C PRO A 77 48.60 9.77 49.79
N THR A 78 49.12 8.59 49.45
CA THR A 78 50.54 8.29 49.29
C THR A 78 51.11 9.07 48.10
N PRO A 79 52.32 9.67 48.18
CA PRO A 79 52.95 10.33 47.05
C PRO A 79 53.26 9.34 45.92
N THR A 80 52.53 9.46 44.82
CA THR A 80 52.78 8.74 43.56
C THR A 80 54.01 9.34 42.87
N PRO A 81 54.95 8.51 42.37
CA PRO A 81 56.12 8.97 41.65
C PRO A 81 55.73 9.70 40.36
N SER A 82 56.49 10.75 40.06
CA SER A 82 56.40 11.56 38.83
C SER A 82 56.44 10.67 37.59
N PRO A 83 55.42 10.70 36.71
CA PRO A 83 55.48 9.98 35.46
C PRO A 83 56.46 10.68 34.51
N THR A 84 57.44 9.89 34.06
CA THR A 84 58.24 10.09 32.85
C THR A 84 57.35 10.58 31.71
N PRO A 85 57.79 11.52 30.85
CA PRO A 85 57.01 11.95 29.70
C PRO A 85 56.71 10.76 28.78
N THR A 86 55.47 10.27 28.86
CA THR A 86 54.90 9.33 27.91
C THR A 86 54.74 10.07 26.60
N ALA A 87 55.35 9.54 25.54
CA ALA A 87 55.15 10.05 24.18
C ALA A 87 53.65 10.13 23.91
N GLU A 88 53.21 11.31 23.48
CA GLU A 88 51.85 11.57 23.02
C GLU A 88 51.47 10.48 22.00
N PRO A 89 50.43 9.66 22.26
CA PRO A 89 49.96 8.74 21.25
C PRO A 89 49.47 9.60 20.09
N SER A 90 50.12 9.43 18.92
CA SER A 90 49.60 9.90 17.64
C SER A 90 48.11 9.58 17.61
N PRO A 91 47.23 10.52 17.20
CA PRO A 91 45.80 10.26 17.14
C PRO A 91 45.59 8.98 16.33
N THR A 92 45.16 7.92 17.01
CA THR A 92 44.60 6.75 16.35
C THR A 92 43.43 7.32 15.56
N GLN A 93 43.56 7.35 14.24
CA GLN A 93 42.44 7.61 13.37
C GLN A 93 41.40 6.56 13.74
N THR A 94 40.37 6.97 14.48
CA THR A 94 39.13 6.22 14.55
C THR A 94 38.75 6.03 13.10
N ALA A 95 38.87 4.81 12.59
CA ALA A 95 38.30 4.47 11.31
C ALA A 95 36.83 4.85 11.42
N THR A 96 36.43 5.89 10.70
CA THR A 96 35.03 6.14 10.41
C THR A 96 34.48 4.79 9.98
N PRO A 97 33.44 4.24 10.66
CA PRO A 97 32.81 3.02 10.21
C PRO A 97 32.55 3.19 8.71
N ASP A 98 33.09 2.26 7.91
CA ASP A 98 32.87 2.25 6.48
C ASP A 98 31.36 2.33 6.32
N ALA A 99 30.87 3.46 5.78
CA ALA A 99 29.45 3.69 5.68
C ALA A 99 28.94 2.56 4.81
N GLU A 100 28.13 1.68 5.41
CA GLU A 100 27.50 0.58 4.70
C GLU A 100 26.90 1.17 3.42
N PRO A 101 27.23 0.64 2.22
CA PRO A 101 26.81 1.24 0.97
C PRO A 101 25.29 1.39 1.00
N GLN A 102 24.82 2.63 1.11
CA GLN A 102 23.40 2.93 1.17
C GLN A 102 22.80 2.48 -0.16
N LEU A 103 22.10 1.36 -0.14
CA LEU A 103 21.44 0.83 -1.32
C LEU A 103 20.39 1.84 -1.76
N SER A 104 20.65 2.52 -2.88
CA SER A 104 19.69 3.46 -3.49
C SER A 104 18.49 2.72 -4.09
N ALA A 105 18.58 1.40 -4.25
CA ALA A 105 17.53 0.51 -4.72
C ALA A 105 17.29 -0.62 -3.69
N PRO A 106 16.07 -1.14 -3.57
CA PRO A 106 15.77 -2.21 -2.62
C PRO A 106 16.37 -3.55 -3.05
N THR A 107 16.49 -4.48 -2.09
CA THR A 107 16.63 -5.90 -2.42
C THR A 107 15.24 -6.51 -2.48
N MET A 108 14.84 -6.98 -3.65
CA MET A 108 13.47 -7.45 -3.90
C MET A 108 13.29 -8.92 -3.54
N ALA A 109 12.15 -9.25 -2.94
CA ALA A 109 11.72 -10.64 -2.77
C ALA A 109 11.65 -11.31 -4.15
N PHE A 110 12.20 -12.52 -4.29
CA PHE A 110 12.30 -13.24 -5.57
C PHE A 110 12.95 -12.44 -6.70
N ARG A 111 13.81 -11.47 -6.36
CA ARG A 111 14.42 -10.53 -7.32
C ARG A 111 13.40 -9.73 -8.13
N GLY A 112 12.17 -9.60 -7.62
CA GLY A 112 11.09 -8.86 -8.28
C GLY A 112 10.42 -9.61 -9.42
N ASP A 113 10.49 -10.94 -9.46
CA ASP A 113 9.99 -11.76 -10.56
C ASP A 113 8.96 -12.80 -10.08
N CYS A 114 7.69 -12.59 -10.44
CA CYS A 114 6.60 -13.48 -10.06
C CYS A 114 6.75 -14.90 -10.61
N THR A 115 7.50 -15.10 -11.70
CA THR A 115 7.75 -16.44 -12.25
C THR A 115 8.72 -17.26 -11.39
N GLN A 116 9.51 -16.61 -10.52
CA GLN A 116 10.37 -17.28 -9.54
C GLN A 116 9.62 -17.74 -8.29
N VAL A 117 8.38 -17.28 -8.08
CA VAL A 117 7.55 -17.74 -6.96
C VAL A 117 6.98 -19.12 -7.29
N PHE A 118 6.21 -19.23 -8.38
CA PHE A 118 5.62 -20.49 -8.85
C PHE A 118 5.31 -20.49 -10.35
N ASP A 119 5.36 -21.69 -10.92
CA ASP A 119 4.66 -22.02 -12.16
C ASP A 119 3.15 -22.19 -11.88
N ALA A 120 2.31 -21.66 -12.79
CA ALA A 120 0.86 -21.68 -12.66
C ALA A 120 0.28 -23.10 -12.53
N SER A 121 0.92 -24.12 -13.13
CA SER A 121 0.45 -25.51 -13.12
C SER A 121 0.46 -26.15 -11.73
N ALA A 122 1.44 -25.79 -10.89
CA ALA A 122 1.52 -26.26 -9.51
C ALA A 122 0.37 -25.72 -8.68
N LEU A 123 0.08 -24.43 -8.82
CA LEU A 123 -1.05 -23.78 -8.14
C LEU A 123 -2.38 -24.31 -8.67
N SER A 124 -2.53 -24.47 -9.98
CA SER A 124 -3.75 -24.98 -10.62
C SER A 124 -4.14 -26.35 -10.10
N SER A 125 -3.14 -27.23 -9.95
CA SER A 125 -3.32 -28.57 -9.39
C SER A 125 -3.79 -28.53 -7.94
N ALA A 126 -3.30 -27.58 -7.14
CA ALA A 126 -3.65 -27.45 -5.73
C ALA A 126 -5.04 -26.83 -5.51
N VAL A 127 -5.44 -25.84 -6.30
CA VAL A 127 -6.75 -25.18 -6.16
C VAL A 127 -7.87 -25.85 -6.97
N GLY A 128 -7.52 -26.75 -7.91
CA GLY A 128 -8.47 -27.46 -8.76
C GLY A 128 -9.10 -26.60 -9.85
N VAL A 129 -8.42 -25.52 -10.26
CA VAL A 129 -8.85 -24.56 -11.30
C VAL A 129 -7.64 -24.22 -12.15
N GLU A 130 -7.83 -24.12 -13.47
CA GLU A 130 -6.75 -23.71 -14.37
C GLU A 130 -6.46 -22.21 -14.21
N LEU A 131 -5.26 -21.89 -13.75
CA LEU A 131 -4.77 -20.52 -13.57
C LEU A 131 -3.89 -20.09 -14.75
N GLY A 132 -3.97 -18.81 -15.09
CA GLY A 132 -3.09 -18.17 -16.06
C GLY A 132 -1.68 -17.95 -15.54
N PRO A 133 -0.78 -17.39 -16.39
CA PRO A 133 0.58 -17.08 -16.00
C PRO A 133 0.63 -16.04 -14.87
N ALA A 134 1.75 -16.04 -14.14
CA ALA A 134 2.00 -15.07 -13.09
C ALA A 134 2.00 -13.64 -13.64
N THR A 135 1.33 -12.73 -12.94
CA THR A 135 1.29 -11.30 -13.23
C THR A 135 1.86 -10.52 -12.06
N ASP A 136 2.78 -9.58 -12.32
CA ASP A 136 3.28 -8.63 -11.33
C ASP A 136 2.25 -7.50 -11.15
N LEU A 137 1.76 -7.36 -9.92
CA LEU A 137 0.81 -6.33 -9.50
C LEU A 137 1.45 -5.33 -8.53
N SER A 138 2.75 -5.44 -8.29
CA SER A 138 3.46 -4.63 -7.31
C SER A 138 3.47 -3.17 -7.71
N THR A 139 3.00 -2.33 -6.79
CA THR A 139 3.08 -0.88 -6.95
C THR A 139 4.47 -0.36 -6.59
N PRO A 140 4.87 0.86 -7.04
CA PRO A 140 6.19 1.40 -6.74
C PRO A 140 6.48 1.51 -5.23
N GLU A 141 5.48 1.81 -4.39
CA GLU A 141 5.67 1.86 -2.94
C GLU A 141 6.01 0.48 -2.34
N VAL A 142 5.35 -0.58 -2.82
CA VAL A 142 5.58 -1.96 -2.38
C VAL A 142 6.95 -2.45 -2.83
N ARG A 143 7.34 -2.13 -4.06
CA ARG A 143 8.65 -2.52 -4.59
C ARG A 143 9.77 -1.76 -3.88
N THR A 144 9.59 -0.48 -3.58
CA THR A 144 10.58 0.30 -2.81
C THR A 144 10.80 -0.24 -1.40
N LEU A 145 9.80 -0.93 -0.84
CA LEU A 145 9.90 -1.68 0.41
C LEU A 145 10.69 -3.01 0.28
N GLY A 146 11.10 -3.40 -0.93
CA GLY A 146 11.68 -4.72 -1.22
C GLY A 146 10.63 -5.81 -1.42
N GLY A 147 9.35 -5.44 -1.49
CA GLY A 147 8.24 -6.37 -1.63
C GLY A 147 7.91 -6.75 -3.07
N LEU A 148 7.07 -7.77 -3.22
CA LEU A 148 6.57 -8.28 -4.50
C LEU A 148 5.11 -8.71 -4.31
N ASP A 149 4.24 -8.35 -5.24
CA ASP A 149 2.83 -8.72 -5.27
C ASP A 149 2.50 -9.41 -6.59
N CYS A 150 2.13 -10.69 -6.51
CA CYS A 150 1.90 -11.54 -7.66
C CYS A 150 0.47 -12.07 -7.68
N SER A 151 -0.07 -12.26 -8.88
CA SER A 151 -1.35 -12.93 -9.08
C SER A 151 -1.31 -13.94 -10.20
N TRP A 152 -2.02 -15.04 -9.99
CA TRP A 152 -2.39 -16.02 -11.00
C TRP A 152 -3.90 -16.05 -11.04
N GLU A 153 -4.49 -15.77 -12.20
CA GLU A 153 -5.94 -15.62 -12.37
C GLU A 153 -6.46 -16.60 -13.42
N SER A 154 -7.60 -17.24 -13.13
CA SER A 154 -8.28 -18.12 -14.06
C SER A 154 -9.14 -17.33 -15.06
N SER A 155 -9.61 -17.99 -16.12
CA SER A 155 -10.59 -17.41 -17.05
C SER A 155 -11.95 -17.10 -16.40
N THR A 156 -12.18 -17.57 -15.17
CA THR A 156 -13.40 -17.40 -14.38
C THR A 156 -13.22 -16.42 -13.22
N PHE A 157 -12.13 -15.65 -13.20
CA PHE A 157 -11.80 -14.64 -12.17
C PHE A 157 -11.52 -15.23 -10.78
N GLU A 158 -11.21 -16.52 -10.69
CA GLU A 158 -10.64 -17.12 -9.48
C GLU A 158 -9.14 -16.85 -9.48
N SER A 159 -8.57 -16.45 -8.35
CA SER A 159 -7.16 -16.10 -8.28
C SER A 159 -6.47 -16.65 -7.04
N VAL A 160 -5.19 -16.93 -7.21
CA VAL A 160 -4.23 -17.02 -6.12
C VAL A 160 -3.37 -15.77 -6.19
N GLN A 161 -3.16 -15.12 -5.05
CA GLN A 161 -2.33 -13.93 -4.94
C GLN A 161 -1.35 -14.11 -3.79
N VAL A 162 -0.17 -13.52 -3.92
CA VAL A 162 0.81 -13.49 -2.84
C VAL A 162 1.45 -12.10 -2.79
N SER A 163 1.45 -11.51 -1.61
CA SER A 163 2.24 -10.32 -1.32
C SER A 163 3.39 -10.70 -0.40
N ALA A 164 4.61 -10.70 -0.92
CA ALA A 164 5.84 -10.97 -0.20
C ALA A 164 6.49 -9.65 0.23
N LEU A 165 6.84 -9.53 1.50
CA LEU A 165 7.45 -8.35 2.12
C LEU A 165 8.66 -8.78 2.98
N PRO A 166 9.64 -7.90 3.25
CA PRO A 166 10.58 -8.13 4.34
C PRO A 166 9.82 -8.37 5.65
N ALA A 167 10.23 -9.37 6.42
CA ALA A 167 9.48 -9.73 7.63
C ALA A 167 9.55 -8.64 8.71
N ASP A 168 10.64 -7.88 8.76
CA ASP A 168 10.92 -6.84 9.76
C ASP A 168 10.08 -5.55 9.59
N VAL A 169 9.55 -5.31 8.39
CA VAL A 169 8.66 -4.17 8.12
C VAL A 169 7.19 -4.47 8.41
N VAL A 170 6.81 -5.74 8.59
CA VAL A 170 5.42 -6.13 8.82
C VAL A 170 5.05 -5.90 10.29
N PRO A 171 4.02 -5.08 10.61
CA PRO A 171 3.63 -4.84 12.00
C PRO A 171 3.21 -6.12 12.72
N ALA A 172 3.57 -6.25 14.00
CA ALA A 172 3.24 -7.43 14.80
C ALA A 172 1.72 -7.72 14.88
N SER A 173 0.88 -6.67 14.81
CA SER A 173 -0.58 -6.83 14.72
C SER A 173 -1.00 -7.51 13.43
N VAL A 174 -0.40 -7.16 12.29
CA VAL A 174 -0.65 -7.79 10.99
C VAL A 174 -0.17 -9.24 11.00
N VAL A 175 1.02 -9.51 11.54
CA VAL A 175 1.54 -10.88 11.71
C VAL A 175 0.57 -11.71 12.54
N SER A 176 0.08 -11.18 13.66
CA SER A 176 -0.87 -11.88 14.54
C SER A 176 -2.24 -12.08 13.90
N THR A 177 -2.72 -11.15 13.07
CA THR A 177 -4.02 -11.29 12.39
C THR A 177 -3.98 -12.42 11.38
N TYR A 178 -2.90 -12.53 10.60
CA TYR A 178 -2.79 -13.49 9.49
C TYR A 178 -2.03 -14.76 9.85
N SER A 179 -1.69 -14.98 11.13
CA SER A 179 -1.18 -16.29 11.59
C SER A 179 -2.22 -17.39 11.45
N ASP A 180 -3.50 -17.02 11.51
CA ASP A 180 -4.65 -17.87 11.22
C ASP A 180 -5.29 -17.49 9.88
N THR A 181 -6.18 -18.34 9.37
CA THR A 181 -6.96 -18.04 8.16
C THR A 181 -8.01 -16.97 8.43
N VAL A 182 -7.99 -15.90 7.64
CA VAL A 182 -8.98 -14.82 7.66
C VAL A 182 -9.70 -14.77 6.32
N CYS A 183 -11.03 -14.84 6.32
CA CYS A 183 -11.83 -14.64 5.10
C CYS A 183 -12.47 -13.25 5.14
N GLU A 184 -12.08 -12.40 4.20
CA GLU A 184 -12.43 -10.97 4.18
C GLU A 184 -12.46 -10.41 2.75
N GLY A 185 -12.94 -9.17 2.64
CA GLY A 185 -12.81 -8.41 1.42
C GLY A 185 -11.37 -7.94 1.22
N PHE A 186 -10.89 -7.93 -0.01
CA PHE A 186 -9.57 -7.42 -0.35
C PHE A 186 -9.63 -6.63 -1.66
N ARG A 187 -8.73 -5.66 -1.81
CA ARG A 187 -8.70 -4.73 -2.96
C ARG A 187 -10.09 -4.17 -3.29
N TYR A 188 -10.37 -3.97 -4.58
CA TYR A 188 -11.64 -3.43 -5.06
C TYR A 188 -12.66 -4.57 -5.29
N ASP A 189 -13.73 -4.57 -4.50
CA ASP A 189 -14.88 -5.49 -4.58
C ASP A 189 -14.54 -7.00 -4.60
N SER A 190 -13.32 -7.42 -4.21
CA SER A 190 -12.94 -8.83 -4.17
C SER A 190 -13.16 -9.41 -2.77
N GLU A 191 -13.44 -10.70 -2.68
CA GLU A 191 -13.61 -11.45 -1.42
C GLU A 191 -12.82 -12.75 -1.51
N GLY A 192 -12.18 -13.17 -0.41
CA GLY A 192 -11.34 -14.36 -0.39
C GLY A 192 -10.87 -14.72 1.01
N CYS A 193 -10.09 -15.80 1.11
CA CYS A 193 -9.45 -16.22 2.35
C CYS A 193 -7.94 -16.07 2.24
N ARG A 194 -7.31 -15.63 3.32
CA ARG A 194 -5.90 -15.25 3.37
C ARG A 194 -5.23 -15.78 4.63
N ARG A 195 -3.96 -16.14 4.51
CA ARG A 195 -3.11 -16.60 5.61
C ARG A 195 -1.65 -16.30 5.29
N ALA A 196 -0.88 -15.95 6.31
CA ALA A 196 0.52 -15.68 6.18
C ALA A 196 1.40 -16.92 6.34
N VAL A 197 2.52 -16.93 5.63
CA VAL A 197 3.66 -17.82 5.86
C VAL A 197 4.95 -16.98 5.94
N SER A 198 5.95 -17.42 6.71
CA SER A 198 7.19 -16.67 6.88
C SER A 198 8.34 -17.57 7.33
N ASP A 199 9.56 -17.25 6.90
CA ASP A 199 10.83 -17.88 7.30
C ASP A 199 11.66 -17.00 8.24
N GLY A 200 11.13 -15.84 8.64
CA GLY A 200 11.81 -14.84 9.48
C GLY A 200 12.55 -13.74 8.70
N ASP A 201 12.91 -13.97 7.44
CA ASP A 201 13.49 -12.95 6.55
C ASP A 201 12.40 -12.36 5.63
N THR A 202 11.51 -13.21 5.11
CA THR A 202 10.39 -12.85 4.25
C THR A 202 9.06 -13.23 4.90
N TRP A 203 8.06 -12.35 4.80
CA TRP A 203 6.68 -12.60 5.18
C TRP A 203 5.81 -12.57 3.92
N MET A 204 4.96 -13.57 3.74
CA MET A 204 4.06 -13.68 2.58
C MET A 204 2.61 -13.75 3.03
N LEU A 205 1.76 -12.86 2.53
CA LEU A 205 0.31 -13.01 2.61
C LEU A 205 -0.21 -13.78 1.41
N VAL A 206 -0.62 -15.03 1.60
CA VAL A 206 -1.25 -15.84 0.55
C VAL A 206 -2.75 -15.58 0.58
N THR A 207 -3.33 -15.21 -0.56
CA THR A 207 -4.77 -14.97 -0.73
C THR A 207 -5.32 -15.90 -1.81
N VAL A 208 -6.43 -16.56 -1.54
CA VAL A 208 -7.22 -17.27 -2.55
C VAL A 208 -8.58 -16.58 -2.65
N SER A 209 -8.97 -16.16 -3.86
CA SER A 209 -10.25 -15.50 -4.06
C SER A 209 -11.42 -16.48 -4.08
N GLY A 210 -12.60 -15.99 -3.68
CA GLY A 210 -13.87 -16.58 -4.06
C GLY A 210 -14.26 -16.21 -5.49
N VAL A 211 -15.37 -16.78 -5.98
CA VAL A 211 -15.94 -16.41 -7.30
C VAL A 211 -16.69 -15.09 -7.16
N PHE A 212 -16.23 -14.07 -7.87
CA PHE A 212 -16.87 -12.75 -7.95
C PHE A 212 -18.25 -12.84 -8.63
N GLY A 213 -19.26 -12.15 -8.08
CA GLY A 213 -20.51 -11.86 -8.78
C GLY A 213 -21.50 -13.02 -8.95
N ASN A 214 -21.26 -14.19 -8.37
CA ASN A 214 -22.19 -15.32 -8.43
C ASN A 214 -23.16 -15.29 -7.23
N ALA A 215 -24.47 -15.42 -7.47
CA ALA A 215 -25.49 -15.34 -6.42
C ALA A 215 -25.37 -16.46 -5.38
N ASP A 216 -24.76 -17.58 -5.78
CA ASP A 216 -24.52 -18.74 -4.92
C ASP A 216 -23.14 -18.70 -4.23
N GLY A 217 -22.22 -17.83 -4.70
CA GLY A 217 -20.85 -17.71 -4.22
C GLY A 217 -20.05 -19.02 -4.27
N VAL A 218 -18.81 -18.99 -3.77
CA VAL A 218 -18.12 -20.20 -3.29
C VAL A 218 -18.07 -20.08 -1.78
N SER A 219 -18.40 -21.14 -1.05
CA SER A 219 -18.40 -21.07 0.42
C SER A 219 -16.99 -20.82 0.95
N ASN A 220 -16.89 -20.10 2.07
CA ASN A 220 -15.61 -19.87 2.74
C ASN A 220 -14.89 -21.18 3.08
N ASP A 221 -15.62 -22.27 3.32
CA ASP A 221 -15.03 -23.60 3.57
C ASP A 221 -14.26 -24.11 2.34
N VAL A 222 -14.80 -23.93 1.13
CA VAL A 222 -14.13 -24.32 -0.11
C VAL A 222 -12.91 -23.44 -0.39
N VAL A 223 -13.05 -22.12 -0.20
CA VAL A 223 -11.92 -21.18 -0.38
C VAL A 223 -10.82 -21.44 0.64
N THR A 224 -11.19 -21.74 1.89
CA THR A 224 -10.25 -22.13 2.96
C THR A 224 -9.55 -23.43 2.64
N ALA A 225 -10.27 -24.45 2.15
CA ALA A 225 -9.65 -25.72 1.74
C ALA A 225 -8.65 -25.53 0.59
N ARG A 226 -8.94 -24.65 -0.37
CA ARG A 226 -7.99 -24.27 -1.43
C ARG A 226 -6.77 -23.54 -0.85
N LEU A 227 -6.97 -22.62 0.09
CA LEU A 227 -5.88 -21.93 0.79
C LEU A 227 -5.00 -22.91 1.59
N ASP A 228 -5.60 -23.92 2.23
CA ASP A 228 -4.90 -25.01 2.92
C ASP A 228 -4.06 -25.87 1.97
N ALA A 229 -4.52 -26.06 0.74
CA ALA A 229 -3.77 -26.78 -0.28
C ALA A 229 -2.55 -26.00 -0.80
N VAL A 230 -2.65 -24.66 -0.95
CA VAL A 230 -1.56 -23.85 -1.50
C VAL A 230 -0.57 -23.33 -0.46
N ALA A 231 -0.98 -23.11 0.79
CA ALA A 231 -0.10 -22.51 1.80
C ALA A 231 1.22 -23.29 2.03
N PRO A 232 1.25 -24.64 2.06
CA PRO A 232 2.50 -25.40 2.16
C PRO A 232 3.44 -25.21 0.96
N LEU A 233 2.89 -24.94 -0.22
CA LEU A 233 3.69 -24.61 -1.40
C LEU A 233 4.41 -23.28 -1.14
N PHE A 234 3.69 -22.22 -0.78
CA PHE A 234 4.30 -20.92 -0.47
C PHE A 234 5.31 -20.97 0.67
N MET A 235 5.07 -21.79 1.69
CA MET A 235 6.05 -22.04 2.74
C MET A 235 7.37 -22.59 2.17
N SER A 236 7.29 -23.48 1.18
CA SER A 236 8.48 -24.03 0.49
C SER A 236 9.14 -23.00 -0.45
N ALA A 237 8.36 -22.09 -1.03
CA ALA A 237 8.89 -21.04 -1.91
C ALA A 237 9.74 -20.00 -1.17
N LEU A 238 9.55 -19.83 0.14
CA LEU A 238 10.32 -18.89 0.96
C LEU A 238 11.84 -19.14 0.87
N GLU A 239 12.28 -20.39 0.70
CA GLU A 239 13.69 -20.73 0.51
C GLU A 239 14.34 -19.99 -0.69
N ASN A 240 13.54 -19.61 -1.69
CA ASN A 240 13.98 -18.89 -2.89
C ASN A 240 13.66 -17.38 -2.84
N ALA A 241 12.96 -16.89 -1.81
CA ALA A 241 12.59 -15.48 -1.68
C ALA A 241 13.81 -14.57 -1.52
N GLY A 242 14.91 -15.12 -0.99
CA GLY A 242 16.11 -14.37 -0.64
C GLY A 242 15.92 -13.59 0.66
N ARG A 243 16.64 -12.48 0.80
CA ARG A 243 16.54 -11.58 1.95
C ARG A 243 16.10 -10.20 1.47
N PRO A 244 14.80 -9.99 1.26
CA PRO A 244 14.31 -8.71 0.80
C PRO A 244 14.61 -7.62 1.84
N MET A 245 14.98 -6.44 1.36
CA MET A 245 15.31 -5.29 2.20
C MET A 245 14.80 -4.01 1.54
N PRO A 246 14.18 -3.09 2.30
CA PRO A 246 13.77 -1.79 1.78
C PRO A 246 14.94 -0.98 1.22
N ALA A 247 14.65 -0.09 0.29
CA ALA A 247 15.62 0.92 -0.15
C ALA A 247 15.98 1.86 1.01
N ALA A 248 17.25 2.28 1.08
CA ALA A 248 17.71 3.15 2.15
C ALA A 248 17.22 4.59 1.94
N ARG A 249 16.46 5.12 2.91
CA ARG A 249 15.99 6.50 2.87
C ARG A 249 17.15 7.48 2.96
N THR A 250 17.15 8.49 2.10
CA THR A 250 18.17 9.56 2.07
C THR A 250 17.53 10.92 2.32
N SER A 251 18.35 11.94 2.58
CA SER A 251 17.88 13.32 2.75
C SER A 251 17.29 13.93 1.47
N SER A 252 17.53 13.31 0.30
CA SER A 252 16.97 13.74 -0.98
C SER A 252 15.57 13.17 -1.25
N TRP A 253 15.11 12.23 -0.43
CA TRP A 253 13.75 11.72 -0.54
C TRP A 253 12.77 12.77 -0.04
N TRP A 254 11.65 12.92 -0.73
CA TRP A 254 10.56 13.75 -0.24
C TRP A 254 10.08 13.26 1.13
N SER A 255 9.72 14.22 1.99
CA SER A 255 9.06 13.92 3.26
C SER A 255 7.65 13.38 3.00
N PRO A 256 7.15 12.41 3.80
CA PRO A 256 5.76 11.98 3.73
C PRO A 256 4.85 13.21 3.82
N MET A 257 3.87 13.28 2.94
CA MET A 257 2.94 14.40 2.85
C MET A 257 1.52 13.86 2.91
N THR A 258 0.67 14.46 3.73
CA THR A 258 -0.75 14.12 3.75
C THR A 258 -1.50 14.77 2.58
N CYS A 259 -2.66 14.24 2.24
CA CYS A 259 -3.46 14.83 1.15
C CYS A 259 -3.99 16.22 1.48
N ASP A 260 -4.29 16.51 2.75
CA ASP A 260 -4.64 17.86 3.18
C ASP A 260 -3.48 18.84 2.99
N GLU A 261 -2.28 18.46 3.42
CA GLU A 261 -1.08 19.29 3.23
C GLU A 261 -0.76 19.50 1.75
N LEU A 262 -0.92 18.46 0.93
CA LEU A 262 -0.73 18.58 -0.51
C LEU A 262 -1.77 19.51 -1.14
N ARG A 263 -3.05 19.39 -0.73
CA ARG A 263 -4.16 20.24 -1.19
C ARG A 263 -3.97 21.72 -0.84
N GLU A 264 -3.34 22.01 0.30
CA GLU A 264 -3.05 23.40 0.70
C GLU A 264 -1.92 24.02 -0.13
N ARG A 265 -0.96 23.20 -0.58
CA ARG A 265 0.19 23.64 -1.38
C ARG A 265 -0.10 23.65 -2.88
N VAL A 266 -0.88 22.69 -3.36
CA VAL A 266 -1.27 22.54 -4.75
C VAL A 266 -2.65 23.15 -4.89
N SER A 267 -2.78 24.21 -5.69
CA SER A 267 -4.09 24.81 -5.99
C SER A 267 -4.95 23.84 -6.82
N VAL A 268 -5.56 22.85 -6.17
CA VAL A 268 -6.42 21.82 -6.79
C VAL A 268 -7.58 22.46 -7.55
N ALA A 269 -8.08 23.59 -7.04
CA ALA A 269 -9.11 24.37 -7.71
C ALA A 269 -8.68 24.85 -9.10
N ASP A 270 -7.41 25.23 -9.27
CA ASP A 270 -6.89 25.64 -10.57
C ASP A 270 -6.74 24.44 -11.51
N ILE A 271 -6.27 23.30 -11.00
CA ILE A 271 -6.13 22.06 -11.78
C ILE A 271 -7.49 21.60 -12.31
N LEU A 272 -8.52 21.62 -11.45
CA LEU A 272 -9.88 21.20 -11.82
C LEU A 272 -10.70 22.30 -12.50
N GLY A 273 -10.21 23.55 -12.50
CA GLY A 273 -10.96 24.71 -13.01
C GLY A 273 -12.24 25.02 -12.21
N THR A 274 -12.34 24.55 -10.97
CA THR A 274 -13.51 24.74 -10.10
C THR A 274 -13.14 24.68 -8.62
N THR A 275 -13.82 25.48 -7.80
CA THR A 275 -13.74 25.39 -6.33
C THR A 275 -14.72 24.37 -5.77
N ASP A 276 -15.64 23.86 -6.59
CA ASP A 276 -16.62 22.83 -6.22
C ASP A 276 -16.04 21.44 -6.52
N PHE A 277 -15.14 21.00 -5.63
CA PHE A 277 -14.55 19.67 -5.65
C PHE A 277 -14.57 19.06 -4.25
N VAL A 278 -14.47 17.74 -4.21
CA VAL A 278 -14.41 16.98 -2.95
C VAL A 278 -13.24 16.00 -2.99
N GLU A 279 -12.72 15.67 -1.82
CA GLU A 279 -11.69 14.64 -1.66
C GLU A 279 -12.28 13.23 -1.69
N GLY A 280 -11.49 12.29 -2.20
CA GLY A 280 -11.81 10.88 -2.32
C GLY A 280 -12.35 10.51 -3.70
N TYR A 281 -13.08 9.39 -3.76
CA TYR A 281 -13.81 8.96 -4.95
C TYR A 281 -15.18 8.43 -4.49
N PRO A 282 -16.25 8.46 -5.33
CA PRO A 282 -17.57 7.97 -4.94
C PRO A 282 -17.62 6.50 -4.51
N SER A 283 -16.61 5.69 -4.89
CA SER A 283 -16.42 4.32 -4.44
C SER A 283 -15.23 4.27 -3.48
N ALA A 284 -15.41 3.58 -2.35
CA ALA A 284 -14.31 3.28 -1.44
C ALA A 284 -13.31 2.36 -2.16
N PHE A 285 -12.30 2.95 -2.80
CA PHE A 285 -11.13 2.21 -3.24
C PHE A 285 -10.39 1.77 -1.99
N GLY A 286 -10.70 0.57 -1.52
CA GLY A 286 -9.94 -0.09 -0.48
C GLY A 286 -8.54 -0.37 -0.99
N THR A 287 -7.56 -0.04 -0.17
CA THR A 287 -6.19 -0.50 -0.32
C THR A 287 -6.05 -1.88 0.30
N ASP A 288 -4.97 -2.57 -0.03
CA ASP A 288 -4.67 -3.89 0.52
C ASP A 288 -3.53 -3.79 1.54
N VAL A 289 -3.39 -4.81 2.40
CA VAL A 289 -2.50 -4.85 3.57
C VAL A 289 -1.07 -4.44 3.21
N HIS A 290 -0.53 -4.99 2.13
CA HIS A 290 0.86 -4.75 1.72
C HIS A 290 1.09 -3.31 1.22
N ILE A 291 0.07 -2.70 0.61
CA ILE A 291 0.11 -1.29 0.18
C ILE A 291 0.06 -0.38 1.42
N GLU A 292 -0.80 -0.68 2.38
CA GLU A 292 -0.89 0.10 3.63
C GLU A 292 0.42 0.04 4.42
N ILE A 293 1.06 -1.13 4.53
CA ILE A 293 2.38 -1.25 5.15
C ILE A 293 3.41 -0.36 4.44
N ALA A 294 3.44 -0.37 3.11
CA ALA A 294 4.36 0.48 2.34
C ALA A 294 4.08 1.99 2.52
N ARG A 295 2.81 2.37 2.63
CA ARG A 295 2.40 3.77 2.86
C ARG A 295 2.68 4.24 4.27
N ASP A 296 2.47 3.38 5.27
CA ASP A 296 2.85 3.64 6.67
C ASP A 296 4.37 3.79 6.82
N ALA A 297 5.15 3.12 5.96
CA ALA A 297 6.59 3.33 5.83
C ALA A 297 6.97 4.63 5.08
N GLY A 298 5.99 5.42 4.62
CA GLY A 298 6.20 6.70 3.94
C GLY A 298 6.63 6.58 2.48
N LEU A 299 6.40 5.42 1.83
CA LEU A 299 6.85 5.14 0.46
C LEU A 299 5.80 5.49 -0.61
N GLY A 300 4.59 5.85 -0.20
CA GLY A 300 3.49 6.16 -1.10
C GLY A 300 2.47 7.09 -0.46
N THR A 301 1.91 8.00 -1.24
CA THR A 301 0.74 8.80 -0.85
C THR A 301 -0.15 8.95 -2.07
N VAL A 302 -1.43 8.60 -1.97
CA VAL A 302 -2.38 8.76 -3.07
C VAL A 302 -3.51 9.70 -2.69
N CYS A 303 -3.54 10.86 -3.33
CA CYS A 303 -4.55 11.88 -3.13
C CYS A 303 -5.48 11.96 -4.32
N ARG A 304 -6.79 12.09 -4.04
CA ARG A 304 -7.83 12.05 -5.05
C ARG A 304 -8.79 13.19 -4.82
N TRP A 305 -9.03 13.98 -5.85
CA TRP A 305 -10.03 15.03 -5.84
C TRP A 305 -10.87 14.97 -7.11
N TYR A 306 -12.17 15.21 -6.99
CA TYR A 306 -13.06 15.24 -8.15
C TYR A 306 -14.12 16.33 -8.03
N ALA A 307 -14.56 16.83 -9.19
CA ALA A 307 -15.61 17.82 -9.33
C ALA A 307 -16.96 17.12 -9.58
N PRO A 308 -17.83 16.95 -8.57
CA PRO A 308 -19.05 16.14 -8.68
C PRO A 308 -20.05 16.67 -9.72
N ASN A 309 -20.02 17.98 -9.97
CA ASN A 309 -20.94 18.66 -10.88
C ASN A 309 -20.34 18.95 -12.28
N SER A 310 -19.13 18.47 -12.54
CA SER A 310 -18.54 18.58 -13.88
C SER A 310 -19.22 17.62 -14.85
N ALA A 311 -19.29 18.01 -16.13
CA ALA A 311 -19.97 17.21 -17.16
C ALA A 311 -19.33 15.83 -17.39
N ARG A 312 -18.05 15.67 -17.02
CA ARG A 312 -17.25 14.46 -17.24
C ARG A 312 -16.75 13.78 -15.96
N LEU A 313 -17.19 14.26 -14.77
CA LEU A 313 -16.58 13.89 -13.49
C LEU A 313 -15.06 14.10 -13.54
N ASP A 314 -14.66 15.32 -13.89
CA ASP A 314 -13.27 15.76 -13.88
C ASP A 314 -12.67 15.47 -12.51
N ALA A 315 -11.51 14.85 -12.52
CA ALA A 315 -10.81 14.40 -11.33
C ALA A 315 -9.32 14.64 -11.50
N VAL A 316 -8.58 14.61 -10.40
CA VAL A 316 -7.14 14.50 -10.42
C VAL A 316 -6.74 13.52 -9.33
N ILE A 317 -5.89 12.58 -9.70
CA ILE A 317 -5.29 11.62 -8.80
C ILE A 317 -3.80 11.88 -8.82
N VAL A 318 -3.25 12.19 -7.65
CA VAL A 318 -1.83 12.43 -7.45
C VAL A 318 -1.29 11.31 -6.60
N THR A 319 -0.31 10.57 -7.13
CA THR A 319 0.46 9.62 -6.33
C THR A 319 1.90 10.10 -6.20
N ILE A 320 2.41 10.10 -4.98
CA ILE A 320 3.77 10.50 -4.64
C ILE A 320 4.54 9.28 -4.17
N TYR A 321 5.72 9.05 -4.75
CA TYR A 321 6.63 7.95 -4.44
C TYR A 321 8.01 8.50 -4.02
N PRO A 322 8.21 8.79 -2.74
CA PRO A 322 9.51 9.20 -2.23
C PRO A 322 10.57 8.11 -2.50
N GLY A 323 11.70 8.49 -3.08
CA GLY A 323 12.78 7.55 -3.40
C GLY A 323 12.50 6.60 -4.57
N GLY A 324 11.37 6.71 -5.26
CA GLY A 324 10.94 5.76 -6.30
C GLY A 324 11.72 5.80 -7.62
N ALA A 325 12.68 6.72 -7.80
CA ALA A 325 13.34 6.91 -9.11
C ALA A 325 14.20 5.72 -9.55
N TRP A 326 14.57 4.82 -8.65
CA TRP A 326 15.24 3.57 -9.01
C TRP A 326 14.40 2.69 -9.96
N GLU A 327 13.07 2.85 -9.95
CA GLU A 327 12.12 2.17 -10.83
C GLU A 327 11.92 2.87 -12.19
N TRP A 328 12.53 4.04 -12.41
CA TRP A 328 12.17 4.93 -13.52
C TRP A 328 12.19 4.23 -14.88
N ASN A 329 13.23 3.44 -15.18
CA ASN A 329 13.33 2.72 -16.45
C ASN A 329 12.14 1.80 -16.72
N ARG A 330 11.61 1.14 -15.68
CA ARG A 330 10.44 0.26 -15.79
C ARG A 330 9.17 1.07 -16.00
N LEU A 331 8.99 2.13 -15.22
CA LEU A 331 7.83 3.02 -15.30
C LEU A 331 7.76 3.75 -16.65
N ALA A 332 8.88 4.28 -17.12
CA ALA A 332 9.01 4.98 -18.39
C ALA A 332 8.84 4.05 -19.60
N ALA A 333 9.10 2.75 -19.44
CA ALA A 333 8.82 1.75 -20.47
C ALA A 333 7.32 1.39 -20.59
N GLY A 334 6.46 1.87 -19.67
CA GLY A 334 5.04 1.55 -19.65
C GLY A 334 4.74 0.16 -19.09
N ASP A 335 5.60 -0.39 -18.23
CA ASP A 335 5.31 -1.69 -17.60
C ASP A 335 4.01 -1.62 -16.79
N GLY A 336 3.16 -2.63 -16.96
CA GLY A 336 1.80 -2.66 -16.39
C GLY A 336 0.82 -1.62 -16.98
N ARG A 337 1.20 -0.86 -18.03
CA ARG A 337 0.32 0.11 -18.70
C ARG A 337 -0.31 -0.45 -19.96
N ARG A 338 -1.37 0.21 -20.42
CA ARG A 338 -2.08 -0.13 -21.67
C ARG A 338 -1.36 0.36 -22.91
N ASP A 339 -0.43 1.30 -22.75
CA ASP A 339 0.32 1.95 -23.80
C ASP A 339 1.80 2.08 -23.42
N VAL A 340 2.62 2.44 -24.41
CA VAL A 340 4.00 2.87 -24.19
C VAL A 340 3.98 4.39 -24.09
N PRO A 341 4.28 4.97 -22.91
CA PRO A 341 4.20 6.41 -22.73
C PRO A 341 5.32 7.11 -23.51
N VAL A 342 5.09 8.36 -23.86
CA VAL A 342 6.02 9.18 -24.64
C VAL A 342 6.69 10.23 -23.76
N PRO A 343 7.96 10.57 -23.99
CA PRO A 343 8.63 11.65 -23.27
C PRO A 343 7.89 12.99 -23.41
N VAL A 344 7.88 13.76 -22.34
CA VAL A 344 7.30 15.11 -22.29
C VAL A 344 8.14 16.01 -21.38
N ASP A 345 8.23 17.30 -21.70
CA ASP A 345 8.89 18.27 -20.83
C ASP A 345 7.92 18.71 -19.72
N VAL A 346 8.38 18.64 -18.48
CA VAL A 346 7.64 19.09 -17.29
C VAL A 346 8.57 19.94 -16.44
N ALA A 347 8.19 21.18 -16.16
CA ALA A 347 9.01 22.06 -15.33
C ALA A 347 9.25 21.45 -13.93
N GLY A 348 10.54 21.28 -13.60
CA GLY A 348 10.96 20.71 -12.33
C GLY A 348 11.15 19.20 -12.31
N ALA A 349 10.88 18.51 -13.42
CA ALA A 349 11.27 17.13 -13.61
C ALA A 349 12.63 17.05 -14.30
N THR A 350 13.43 16.06 -13.92
CA THR A 350 14.61 15.61 -14.68
C THR A 350 14.17 14.80 -15.89
N GLU A 351 13.16 13.93 -15.71
CA GLU A 351 12.54 13.16 -16.78
C GLU A 351 11.03 13.06 -16.54
N ALA A 352 10.24 13.06 -17.61
CA ALA A 352 8.81 12.82 -17.54
C ALA A 352 8.31 12.07 -18.79
N VAL A 353 7.28 11.24 -18.59
CA VAL A 353 6.59 10.53 -19.66
C VAL A 353 5.08 10.67 -19.50
N ARG A 354 4.35 10.68 -20.61
CA ARG A 354 2.90 10.79 -20.66
C ARG A 354 2.31 9.66 -21.48
N GLY A 355 1.22 9.08 -21.00
CA GLY A 355 0.44 8.09 -21.74
C GLY A 355 -1.07 8.33 -21.67
N VAL A 356 -1.81 7.38 -22.21
CA VAL A 356 -3.27 7.31 -22.23
C VAL A 356 -3.77 5.99 -21.64
N GLY A 357 -5.02 5.97 -21.21
CA GLY A 357 -5.63 4.79 -20.63
C GLY A 357 -5.29 4.61 -19.15
N ALA A 358 -5.35 5.69 -18.35
CA ALA A 358 -5.16 5.64 -16.90
C ALA A 358 -6.27 4.80 -16.21
N ILE A 359 -7.32 5.39 -15.63
CA ILE A 359 -8.47 4.60 -15.17
C ILE A 359 -9.43 4.40 -16.34
N ARG A 360 -9.72 5.49 -17.07
CA ARG A 360 -10.55 5.43 -18.29
C ARG A 360 -9.69 5.25 -19.54
N PRO A 361 -10.13 4.51 -20.57
CA PRO A 361 -9.36 4.31 -21.80
C PRO A 361 -8.88 5.60 -22.48
N ASP A 362 -9.63 6.68 -22.35
CA ASP A 362 -9.37 8.00 -22.95
C ASP A 362 -8.68 9.00 -21.99
N SER A 363 -8.51 8.64 -20.71
CA SER A 363 -7.85 9.49 -19.73
C SER A 363 -6.33 9.47 -19.91
N SER A 364 -5.67 10.61 -19.72
CA SER A 364 -4.21 10.68 -19.68
C SER A 364 -3.65 10.39 -18.29
N TYR A 365 -2.44 9.87 -18.27
CA TYR A 365 -1.58 9.88 -17.09
C TYR A 365 -0.22 10.47 -17.43
N LEU A 366 0.51 10.89 -16.40
CA LEU A 366 1.87 11.38 -16.50
C LEU A 366 2.68 10.88 -15.30
N LEU A 367 3.89 10.42 -15.58
CA LEU A 367 4.90 10.10 -14.57
C LEU A 367 6.05 11.10 -14.72
N ALA A 368 6.56 11.63 -13.62
CA ALA A 368 7.69 12.55 -13.61
C ALA A 368 8.62 12.24 -12.43
N THR A 369 9.92 12.44 -12.63
CA THR A 369 10.93 12.26 -11.60
C THR A 369 11.85 13.46 -11.48
N ASP A 370 12.28 13.79 -10.27
CA ASP A 370 13.37 14.74 -10.01
C ASP A 370 14.76 14.05 -10.02
N GLY A 371 14.82 12.76 -10.35
CA GLY A 371 16.01 11.90 -10.28
C GLY A 371 16.13 11.11 -8.99
N VAL A 372 15.31 11.37 -7.98
CA VAL A 372 15.27 10.63 -6.70
C VAL A 372 13.85 10.14 -6.38
N ASN A 373 12.87 11.00 -6.57
CA ASN A 373 11.47 10.77 -6.26
C ASN A 373 10.66 10.66 -7.56
N VAL A 374 9.48 10.07 -7.47
CA VAL A 374 8.54 9.98 -8.59
C VAL A 374 7.18 10.53 -8.17
N VAL A 375 6.53 11.24 -9.08
CA VAL A 375 5.12 11.59 -8.99
C VAL A 375 4.37 10.98 -10.18
N GLU A 376 3.17 10.49 -9.91
CA GLU A 376 2.20 10.10 -10.92
C GLU A 376 0.97 11.01 -10.84
N ILE A 377 0.53 11.51 -12.00
CA ILE A 377 -0.72 12.24 -12.16
C ILE A 377 -1.64 11.43 -13.07
N MET A 378 -2.89 11.20 -12.65
CA MET A 378 -3.92 10.59 -13.48
C MET A 378 -5.20 11.42 -13.49
N GLU A 379 -6.01 11.23 -14.52
CA GLU A 379 -7.37 11.79 -14.70
C GLU A 379 -7.46 13.32 -14.80
N ALA A 380 -6.39 14.06 -14.50
CA ALA A 380 -6.35 15.51 -14.53
C ALA A 380 -6.73 16.06 -15.92
N PRO A 381 -7.48 17.18 -15.99
CA PRO A 381 -7.77 17.86 -17.25
C PRO A 381 -6.51 18.22 -18.04
N ASP A 382 -5.46 18.66 -17.32
CA ASP A 382 -4.11 18.86 -17.83
C ASP A 382 -3.11 18.19 -16.89
N VAL A 383 -2.60 17.02 -17.31
CA VAL A 383 -1.64 16.23 -16.52
C VAL A 383 -0.25 16.90 -16.42
N VAL A 384 0.11 17.78 -17.36
CA VAL A 384 1.42 18.48 -17.34
C VAL A 384 1.37 19.61 -16.31
N ASP A 385 0.39 20.50 -16.40
CA ASP A 385 0.22 21.60 -15.42
C ASP A 385 0.06 21.05 -13.99
N ALA A 386 -0.72 19.97 -13.82
CA ALA A 386 -0.86 19.32 -12.52
C ALA A 386 0.48 18.77 -11.99
N ALA A 387 1.31 18.17 -12.84
CA ALA A 387 2.62 17.64 -12.44
C ALA A 387 3.60 18.77 -12.03
N GLU A 388 3.65 19.85 -12.80
CA GLU A 388 4.50 21.01 -12.49
C GLU A 388 4.15 21.62 -11.13
N ARG A 389 2.85 21.76 -10.83
CA ARG A 389 2.37 22.27 -9.53
C ARG A 389 2.76 21.35 -8.38
N VAL A 390 2.58 20.04 -8.54
CA VAL A 390 2.97 19.07 -7.51
C VAL A 390 4.47 19.07 -7.30
N LEU A 391 5.28 19.03 -8.36
CA LEU A 391 6.74 19.09 -8.25
C LEU A 391 7.22 20.38 -7.58
N SER A 392 6.59 21.52 -7.88
CA SER A 392 6.89 22.76 -7.18
C SER A 392 6.56 22.68 -5.69
N ALA A 393 5.37 22.18 -5.33
CA ALA A 393 4.95 22.03 -3.95
C ALA A 393 5.86 21.09 -3.14
N MET A 394 6.36 20.01 -3.75
CA MET A 394 7.24 19.06 -3.09
C MET A 394 8.65 19.62 -2.85
N ARG A 395 9.19 20.43 -3.78
CA ARG A 395 10.50 21.08 -3.59
C ARG A 395 10.48 22.09 -2.44
N ASP A 396 9.41 22.89 -2.36
CA ASP A 396 9.28 23.90 -1.30
C ASP A 396 9.17 23.27 0.10
N ALA A 397 8.70 22.02 0.18
CA ALA A 397 8.61 21.26 1.42
C ALA A 397 9.95 20.65 1.88
N ALA A 398 10.95 20.56 1.01
CA ALA A 398 12.27 20.00 1.29
C ALA A 398 13.28 21.03 1.83
N GLY A 399 12.78 22.20 2.28
CA GLY A 399 13.54 23.41 2.65
C GLY A 399 14.74 23.23 3.55
#